data_AF-A0A2H3AM88-F1
#
_entry.id   AF-A0A2H3AM88-F1
#
_cell.length_a   1.000
_cell.length_b   1.000
_cell.length_c   1.000
_cell.angle_alpha   90.00
_cell.angle_beta   90.00
_cell.angle_gamma   90.00
#
_symmetry.space_group_name_H-M   'P 1'
#
loop_
_entity.id
_entity.type
_entity.pdbx_description
1 polymer ?
#
loop_
_entity_poly.entity_id
_entity_poly.type
_entity_poly.pdbx_seq_one_letter_code
_entity_poly.pdbx_strand_id
1 'polypeptide(L)'
;MDMMEIGNGALTTQEQRTHFAAWAFLKSPIILGTDLSKLDDTQVALIKSAELLAFHQDITNGSAAYPFTAYIGAPTTSPPEYYSGTSSAGVHVFIINTSSSTATKTFTFSSVPELGQTGTWKVHDMWSGTNLSGTYSASSSFSVSVQAHDTVAYRITAA
;
A
#
# COMPACT_ATOMS: atom_id res chain seq x y z
N MET A 1 -1.28 -13.53 -8.99
CA MET A 1 -2.74 -13.29 -9.11
C MET A 1 -3.13 -13.37 -10.58
N ASP A 2 -4.42 -13.29 -10.91
CA ASP A 2 -4.96 -13.35 -12.29
C ASP A 2 -5.08 -11.94 -12.92
N MET A 3 -5.75 -11.79 -14.08
CA MET A 3 -6.01 -10.50 -14.73
C MET A 3 -6.80 -9.52 -13.85
N MET A 4 -6.65 -8.22 -14.13
CA MET A 4 -7.27 -7.15 -13.35
C MET A 4 -8.75 -6.92 -13.70
N GLU A 5 -9.55 -6.64 -12.66
CA GLU A 5 -11.00 -6.39 -12.72
C GLU A 5 -11.38 -4.88 -12.64
N ILE A 6 -10.39 -4.01 -12.80
CA ILE A 6 -10.59 -2.55 -12.83
C ILE A 6 -11.43 -2.21 -14.06
N GLY A 7 -12.50 -1.42 -13.90
CA GLY A 7 -13.39 -1.08 -15.02
C GLY A 7 -14.54 -2.06 -15.27
N ASN A 8 -14.57 -3.23 -14.63
CA ASN A 8 -15.55 -4.27 -14.95
C ASN A 8 -16.88 -4.17 -14.17
N GLY A 9 -17.05 -3.11 -13.38
CA GLY A 9 -18.33 -2.74 -12.75
C GLY A 9 -18.69 -3.44 -11.44
N ALA A 10 -17.95 -4.47 -11.03
CA ALA A 10 -18.22 -5.21 -9.79
C ALA A 10 -17.60 -4.59 -8.52
N LEU A 11 -16.62 -3.69 -8.68
CA LEU A 11 -15.81 -3.15 -7.59
C LEU A 11 -16.08 -1.66 -7.38
N THR A 12 -16.24 -1.26 -6.11
CA THR A 12 -16.19 0.16 -5.72
C THR A 12 -14.83 0.79 -6.02
N THR A 13 -14.71 2.12 -5.98
CA THR A 13 -13.43 2.80 -6.20
C THR A 13 -12.37 2.38 -5.17
N GLN A 14 -12.77 2.18 -3.91
CA GLN A 14 -11.92 1.70 -2.82
C GLN A 14 -11.42 0.28 -3.08
N GLU A 15 -12.32 -0.62 -3.49
CA GLU A 15 -11.95 -1.99 -3.82
C GLU A 15 -11.06 -2.06 -5.07
N GLN A 16 -11.27 -1.19 -6.06
CA GLN A 16 -10.36 -1.07 -7.22
C GLN A 16 -8.96 -0.60 -6.78
N ARG A 17 -8.86 0.36 -5.84
CA ARG A 17 -7.57 0.78 -5.27
C ARG A 17 -6.88 -0.36 -4.54
N THR A 18 -7.60 -1.09 -3.68
CA THR A 18 -7.08 -2.26 -2.98
C THR A 18 -6.62 -3.35 -3.95
N HIS A 19 -7.43 -3.64 -4.97
CA HIS A 19 -7.10 -4.61 -6.00
C HIS A 19 -5.83 -4.22 -6.77
N PHE A 20 -5.73 -2.98 -7.26
CA PHE A 20 -4.53 -2.52 -7.95
C PHE A 20 -3.30 -2.54 -7.05
N ALA A 21 -3.42 -2.03 -5.83
CA ALA A 21 -2.31 -1.98 -4.87
C ALA A 21 -1.82 -3.38 -4.52
N ALA A 22 -2.72 -4.33 -4.23
CA ALA A 22 -2.35 -5.71 -3.92
C ALA A 22 -1.61 -6.38 -5.09
N TRP A 23 -2.05 -6.17 -6.32
CA TRP A 23 -1.33 -6.70 -7.49
C TRP A 23 0.06 -6.08 -7.62
N ALA A 24 0.17 -4.76 -7.37
CA ALA A 24 1.44 -4.05 -7.42
C ALA A 24 2.40 -4.52 -6.32
N PHE A 25 1.99 -4.50 -5.05
CA PHE A 25 2.88 -4.81 -3.94
C PHE A 25 3.19 -6.31 -3.82
N LEU A 26 2.30 -7.19 -4.28
CA LEU A 26 2.60 -8.63 -4.40
C LEU A 26 3.40 -8.98 -5.65
N LYS A 27 3.77 -7.99 -6.47
CA LYS A 27 4.50 -8.16 -7.74
C LYS A 27 3.87 -9.17 -8.68
N SER A 28 2.53 -9.23 -8.70
CA SER A 28 1.77 -10.01 -9.67
C SER A 28 1.84 -9.35 -11.04
N PRO A 29 1.77 -10.09 -12.17
CA PRO A 29 1.58 -9.48 -13.48
C PRO A 29 0.40 -8.51 -13.48
N ILE A 30 0.62 -7.29 -13.99
CA ILE A 30 -0.40 -6.25 -14.16
C ILE A 30 -0.90 -6.34 -15.60
N ILE A 31 -1.99 -7.08 -15.79
CA ILE A 31 -2.64 -7.29 -17.11
C ILE A 31 -4.07 -6.76 -17.00
N LEU A 32 -4.40 -5.74 -17.79
CA LEU A 32 -5.72 -5.10 -17.78
C LEU A 32 -6.73 -6.01 -18.50
N GLY A 33 -7.74 -6.49 -17.75
CA GLY A 33 -8.81 -7.35 -18.26
C GLY A 33 -10.08 -6.60 -18.64
N THR A 34 -9.96 -5.38 -19.18
CA THR A 34 -11.09 -4.46 -19.37
C THR A 34 -11.05 -3.75 -20.73
N ASP A 35 -12.17 -3.17 -21.13
CA ASP A 35 -12.27 -2.33 -22.32
C ASP A 35 -11.72 -0.93 -22.03
N LEU A 36 -10.48 -0.67 -22.48
CA LEU A 36 -9.78 0.59 -22.23
C LEU A 36 -10.53 1.84 -22.74
N SER A 37 -11.42 1.69 -23.74
CA SER A 37 -12.22 2.81 -24.26
C SER A 37 -13.33 3.26 -23.30
N LYS A 38 -13.62 2.45 -22.27
CA LYS A 38 -14.69 2.68 -21.30
C LYS A 38 -14.20 3.06 -19.91
N LEU A 39 -12.89 3.12 -19.71
CA LEU A 39 -12.33 3.55 -18.42
C LEU A 39 -12.58 5.04 -18.20
N ASP A 40 -13.06 5.38 -17.00
CA ASP A 40 -13.18 6.78 -16.58
C ASP A 40 -11.82 7.35 -16.14
N ASP A 41 -11.76 8.67 -15.93
CA ASP A 41 -10.53 9.36 -15.54
C ASP A 41 -9.97 8.87 -14.20
N THR A 42 -10.83 8.44 -13.28
CA THR A 42 -10.42 7.93 -11.97
C THR A 42 -9.73 6.57 -12.12
N GLN A 43 -10.27 5.70 -12.97
CA GLN A 43 -9.71 4.39 -13.28
C GLN A 43 -8.42 4.51 -14.08
N VAL A 44 -8.36 5.42 -15.06
CA VAL A 44 -7.13 5.71 -15.81
C VAL A 44 -6.04 6.25 -14.89
N ALA A 45 -6.38 7.15 -13.96
CA ALA A 45 -5.43 7.64 -12.96
C ALA A 45 -4.93 6.51 -12.05
N LEU A 46 -5.84 5.63 -11.60
CA LEU A 46 -5.52 4.48 -10.76
C LEU A 46 -4.49 3.55 -11.44
N ILE A 47 -4.75 3.09 -12.67
CA ILE A 47 -3.83 2.16 -13.36
C ILE A 47 -2.49 2.81 -13.74
N LYS A 48 -2.43 4.15 -13.73
CA LYS A 48 -1.22 4.95 -13.97
C LYS A 48 -0.52 5.40 -12.69
N SER A 49 -0.86 4.85 -11.52
CA SER A 49 -0.26 5.25 -10.25
C SER A 49 1.25 5.00 -10.25
N ALA A 50 2.02 6.04 -10.56
CA ALA A 50 3.42 5.94 -10.91
C ALA A 50 4.28 5.34 -9.79
N GLU A 51 3.99 5.67 -8.53
CA GLU A 51 4.78 5.17 -7.40
C GLU A 51 4.51 3.69 -7.07
N LEU A 52 3.26 3.23 -7.19
CA LEU A 52 2.94 1.80 -7.06
C LEU A 52 3.55 0.99 -8.20
N LEU A 53 3.48 1.51 -9.43
CA LEU A 53 4.14 0.90 -10.58
C LEU A 53 5.66 0.88 -10.41
N ALA A 54 6.27 1.93 -9.85
CA ALA A 54 7.71 1.97 -9.58
C ALA A 54 8.13 0.91 -8.56
N PHE A 55 7.35 0.68 -7.49
CA PHE A 55 7.60 -0.44 -6.57
C PHE A 55 7.49 -1.79 -7.28
N HIS A 56 6.44 -1.97 -8.09
CA HIS A 56 6.16 -3.20 -8.82
C HIS A 56 7.25 -3.54 -9.84
N GLN A 57 7.74 -2.54 -10.58
CA GLN A 57 8.71 -2.64 -11.67
C GLN A 57 10.16 -2.45 -11.21
N ASP A 58 10.43 -2.50 -9.92
CA ASP A 58 11.78 -2.28 -9.41
C ASP A 58 12.75 -3.37 -9.90
N ILE A 59 13.77 -2.95 -10.66
CA ILE A 59 14.77 -3.86 -11.25
C ILE A 59 15.87 -4.27 -10.26
N THR A 60 16.01 -3.54 -9.15
CA THR A 60 17.03 -3.78 -8.13
C THR A 60 16.54 -4.70 -7.02
N ASN A 61 15.23 -4.75 -6.81
CA ASN A 61 14.59 -5.59 -5.82
C ASN A 61 13.42 -6.36 -6.47
N GLY A 62 13.55 -7.68 -6.59
CA GLY A 62 12.51 -8.54 -7.15
C GLY A 62 11.49 -9.05 -6.12
N SER A 63 11.69 -8.80 -4.82
CA SER A 63 10.85 -9.35 -3.76
C SER A 63 9.51 -8.60 -3.67
N ALA A 64 8.43 -9.35 -3.50
CA ALA A 64 7.13 -8.81 -3.14
C ALA A 64 7.13 -8.25 -1.71
N ALA A 65 6.19 -7.36 -1.43
CA ALA A 65 5.84 -7.03 -0.06
C ALA A 65 5.20 -8.26 0.62
N TYR A 66 5.43 -8.41 1.92
CA TYR A 66 4.97 -9.54 2.71
C TYR A 66 4.32 -9.06 4.01
N PRO A 67 3.43 -9.87 4.61
CA PRO A 67 2.69 -9.43 5.78
C PRO A 67 3.61 -9.26 7.00
N PHE A 68 3.32 -8.27 7.83
CA PHE A 68 3.99 -8.05 9.11
C PHE A 68 3.00 -7.76 10.23
N THR A 69 3.43 -7.96 11.48
CA THR A 69 2.63 -7.63 12.66
C THR A 69 2.75 -6.14 12.95
N ALA A 70 1.66 -5.37 12.81
CA ALA A 70 1.68 -3.91 12.86
C ALA A 70 2.24 -3.29 14.16
N TYR A 71 2.02 -3.96 15.29
CA TYR A 71 2.51 -3.61 16.62
C TYR A 71 2.38 -4.82 17.55
N ILE A 72 3.04 -4.78 18.71
CA ILE A 72 2.96 -5.86 19.71
C ILE A 72 1.50 -6.06 20.14
N GLY A 73 0.98 -7.27 19.92
CA GLY A 73 -0.41 -7.61 20.24
C GLY A 73 -1.44 -7.18 19.19
N ALA A 74 -1.02 -6.76 17.99
CA ALA A 74 -1.93 -6.51 16.88
C ALA A 74 -2.75 -7.77 16.54
N PRO A 75 -4.06 -7.62 16.23
CA PRO A 75 -4.88 -8.74 15.81
C PRO A 75 -4.36 -9.33 14.50
N THR A 76 -4.52 -10.64 14.33
CA THR A 76 -4.27 -11.31 13.06
C THR A 76 -5.56 -11.39 12.26
N THR A 77 -5.47 -11.05 10.98
CA THR A 77 -6.59 -11.10 10.04
C THR A 77 -6.27 -12.10 8.92
N SER A 78 -7.32 -12.63 8.29
CA SER A 78 -7.21 -13.43 7.07
C SER A 78 -8.20 -12.86 6.04
N PRO A 79 -7.72 -12.19 4.97
CA PRO A 79 -6.31 -11.97 4.62
C PRO A 79 -5.59 -11.01 5.61
N PRO A 80 -4.23 -11.04 5.66
CA PRO A 80 -3.47 -10.04 6.40
C PRO A 80 -3.76 -8.61 5.92
N GLU A 81 -3.67 -7.64 6.82
CA GLU A 81 -3.96 -6.23 6.49
C GLU A 81 -2.71 -5.36 6.30
N TYR A 82 -1.57 -5.74 6.89
CA TYR A 82 -0.36 -4.92 6.91
C TYR A 82 0.75 -5.64 6.15
N TYR A 83 1.28 -4.98 5.12
CA TYR A 83 2.37 -5.49 4.29
C TYR A 83 3.50 -4.48 4.25
N SER A 84 4.74 -4.98 4.22
CA SER A 84 5.91 -4.15 3.97
C SER A 84 6.84 -4.79 2.96
N GLY A 85 7.65 -3.96 2.31
CA GLY A 85 8.64 -4.41 1.36
C GLY A 85 9.62 -3.29 1.01
N THR A 86 10.62 -3.61 0.19
CA THR A 86 11.66 -2.66 -0.21
C THR A 86 11.74 -2.52 -1.72
N SER A 87 12.24 -1.36 -2.13
CA SER A 87 12.58 -1.01 -3.50
C SER A 87 13.82 -0.11 -3.47
N SER A 88 14.35 0.23 -4.64
CA SER A 88 15.37 1.28 -4.84
C SER A 88 14.98 2.63 -4.23
N ALA A 89 13.68 2.93 -4.10
CA ALA A 89 13.20 4.19 -3.54
C ALA A 89 13.13 4.21 -2.00
N GLY A 90 13.24 3.05 -1.33
CA GLY A 90 13.13 2.94 0.13
C GLY A 90 12.22 1.79 0.59
N VAL A 91 11.78 1.89 1.84
CA VAL A 91 10.84 0.95 2.48
C VAL A 91 9.42 1.37 2.17
N HIS A 92 8.54 0.41 1.93
CA HIS A 92 7.13 0.63 1.62
C HIS A 92 6.25 -0.07 2.64
N VAL A 93 5.13 0.56 2.98
CA VAL A 93 4.10 0.01 3.86
C VAL A 93 2.76 0.14 3.16
N PHE A 94 2.06 -0.98 3.02
CA PHE A 94 0.71 -1.05 2.45
C PHE A 94 -0.24 -1.53 3.54
N ILE A 95 -1.37 -0.84 3.70
CA ILE A 95 -2.34 -1.18 4.74
C ILE A 95 -3.73 -1.26 4.11
N ILE A 96 -4.29 -2.46 4.14
CA ILE A 96 -5.63 -2.78 3.63
C ILE A 96 -6.62 -2.69 4.80
N ASN A 97 -7.76 -2.06 4.56
CA ASN A 97 -8.90 -2.18 5.45
C ASN A 97 -9.87 -3.25 4.98
N THR A 98 -9.85 -4.42 5.60
CA THR A 98 -10.74 -5.53 5.21
C THR A 98 -12.17 -5.42 5.77
N SER A 99 -12.45 -4.43 6.63
CA SER A 99 -13.79 -4.25 7.20
C SER A 99 -14.74 -3.49 6.28
N SER A 100 -16.03 -3.74 6.45
CA SER A 100 -17.14 -3.09 5.73
C SER A 100 -17.44 -1.65 6.18
N SER A 101 -16.59 -1.07 7.03
CA SER A 101 -16.68 0.29 7.53
C SER A 101 -15.30 0.94 7.60
N THR A 102 -15.28 2.27 7.62
CA THR A 102 -14.05 3.04 7.87
C THR A 102 -13.43 2.61 9.20
N ALA A 103 -12.13 2.31 9.18
CA ALA A 103 -11.39 1.88 10.36
C ALA A 103 -10.10 2.68 10.50
N THR A 104 -9.73 3.00 11.74
CA THR A 104 -8.39 3.52 12.04
C THR A 104 -7.41 2.36 12.00
N LYS A 105 -6.44 2.44 11.11
CA LYS A 105 -5.33 1.50 11.00
C LYS A 105 -4.08 2.10 11.62
N THR A 106 -3.33 1.29 12.36
CA THR A 106 -2.18 1.75 13.13
C THR A 106 -1.03 0.77 13.00
N PHE A 107 0.19 1.29 12.81
CA PHE A 107 1.42 0.51 12.96
C PHE A 107 2.46 1.29 13.75
N THR A 108 3.46 0.59 14.30
CA THR A 108 4.64 1.20 14.93
C THR A 108 5.83 1.06 14.00
N PHE A 109 6.65 2.10 13.85
CA PHE A 109 7.76 2.07 12.89
C PHE A 109 8.75 0.93 13.14
N SER A 110 9.08 0.64 14.40
CA SER A 110 9.93 -0.50 14.79
C SER A 110 9.31 -1.88 14.52
N SER A 111 8.03 -1.95 14.17
CA SER A 111 7.38 -3.21 13.81
C SER A 111 7.46 -3.49 12.30
N VAL A 112 7.81 -2.50 11.47
CA VAL A 112 8.08 -2.71 10.05
C VAL A 112 9.45 -3.40 9.94
N PRO A 113 9.54 -4.63 9.43
CA PRO A 113 10.78 -5.43 9.46
C PRO A 113 12.00 -4.74 8.85
N GLU A 114 11.80 -3.92 7.82
CA GLU A 114 12.88 -3.20 7.13
C GLU A 114 13.29 -1.91 7.84
N LEU A 115 12.52 -1.46 8.83
CA LEU A 115 12.84 -0.32 9.68
C LEU A 115 13.45 -0.84 10.98
N GLY A 116 14.69 -0.45 11.26
CA GLY A 116 15.38 -0.86 12.48
C GLY A 116 14.72 -0.33 13.76
N GLN A 117 15.22 -0.82 14.90
CA GLN A 117 14.78 -0.41 16.24
C GLN A 117 15.17 1.03 16.61
N THR A 118 15.97 1.68 15.77
CA THR A 118 16.44 3.06 15.92
C THR A 118 16.26 3.79 14.60
N GLY A 119 16.19 5.12 14.67
CA GLY A 119 16.06 5.97 13.48
C GLY A 119 14.91 6.96 13.60
N THR A 120 14.91 7.89 12.66
CA THR A 120 13.85 8.88 12.47
C THR A 120 13.44 8.84 11.01
N TRP A 121 12.14 8.79 10.78
CA TRP A 121 11.54 8.47 9.49
C TRP A 121 10.60 9.58 9.03
N LYS A 122 10.54 9.77 7.72
CA LYS A 122 9.52 10.56 7.02
C LYS A 122 8.59 9.62 6.27
N VAL A 123 7.34 10.04 6.11
CA VAL A 123 6.30 9.27 5.42
C VAL A 123 5.87 10.03 4.18
N HIS A 124 5.83 9.32 3.06
CA HIS A 124 5.38 9.82 1.76
C HIS A 124 4.14 9.02 1.32
N ASP A 125 3.05 9.70 1.00
CA ASP A 125 1.83 9.09 0.46
C ASP A 125 2.01 8.85 -1.04
N MET A 126 1.95 7.57 -1.43
CA MET A 126 2.19 7.14 -2.82
C MET A 126 0.99 7.38 -3.74
N TRP A 127 -0.22 7.58 -3.20
CA TRP A 127 -1.41 7.90 -3.99
C TRP A 127 -1.43 9.37 -4.38
N SER A 128 -1.12 10.27 -3.44
CA SER A 128 -1.06 11.71 -3.71
C SER A 128 0.31 12.18 -4.23
N GLY A 129 1.37 11.38 -4.04
CA GLY A 129 2.74 11.77 -4.37
C GLY A 129 3.28 12.87 -3.44
N THR A 130 2.77 12.97 -2.21
CA THR A 130 3.11 14.05 -1.28
C THR A 130 3.74 13.54 0.00
N ASN A 131 4.76 14.27 0.49
CA ASN A 131 5.30 14.04 1.83
C ASN A 131 4.27 14.47 2.90
N LEU A 132 4.03 13.60 3.87
CA LEU A 132 3.25 13.94 5.05
C LEU A 132 4.10 14.79 6.00
N SER A 133 3.45 15.69 6.73
CA SER A 133 4.13 16.52 7.73
C SER A 133 4.55 15.70 8.94
N GLY A 134 5.77 15.94 9.43
CA GLY A 134 6.28 15.36 10.66
C GLY A 134 7.44 14.40 10.44
N THR A 135 7.99 13.94 11.56
CA THR A 135 9.07 12.97 11.63
C THR A 135 8.78 12.00 12.75
N TYR A 136 9.03 10.72 12.52
CA TYR A 136 8.61 9.65 13.41
C TYR A 136 9.83 8.86 13.88
N SER A 137 10.00 8.70 15.19
CA SER A 137 11.02 7.80 15.73
C SER A 137 10.63 6.34 15.49
N ALA A 138 11.57 5.42 15.65
CA ALA A 138 11.28 3.98 15.64
C ALA A 138 10.17 3.57 16.64
N SER A 139 10.05 4.24 17.79
CA SER A 139 9.01 3.97 18.79
C SER A 139 7.67 4.67 18.53
N SER A 140 7.59 5.52 17.50
CA SER A 140 6.36 6.24 17.18
C SER A 140 5.31 5.30 16.60
N SER A 141 4.04 5.55 16.89
CA SER A 141 2.92 4.94 16.18
C SER A 141 2.42 5.89 15.10
N PHE A 142 2.04 5.33 13.95
CA PHE A 142 1.39 6.02 12.85
C PHE A 142 -0.03 5.49 12.71
N SER A 143 -1.02 6.39 12.73
CA SER A 143 -2.44 6.04 12.61
C SER A 143 -3.08 6.80 11.47
N VAL A 144 -3.93 6.11 10.70
CA VAL A 144 -4.66 6.70 9.57
C VAL A 144 -6.07 6.12 9.50
N SER A 145 -7.04 6.96 9.15
CA SER A 145 -8.41 6.53 8.87
C SER A 145 -8.49 6.01 7.44
N VAL A 146 -8.84 4.73 7.27
CA VAL A 146 -8.93 4.06 5.97
C VAL A 146 -10.39 3.68 5.71
N GLN A 147 -10.92 4.04 4.55
CA GLN A 147 -12.31 3.73 4.19
C GLN A 147 -12.54 2.21 4.10
N ALA A 148 -13.81 1.80 4.13
CA ALA A 148 -14.19 0.41 3.96
C ALA A 148 -13.57 -0.16 2.66
N HIS A 149 -12.92 -1.32 2.76
CA HIS A 149 -12.29 -2.04 1.65
C HIS A 149 -11.20 -1.26 0.89
N ASP A 150 -10.68 -0.17 1.47
CA ASP A 150 -9.67 0.69 0.84
C ASP A 150 -8.25 0.35 1.30
N THR A 151 -7.26 0.88 0.59
CA THR A 151 -5.84 0.66 0.88
C THR A 151 -5.05 1.97 0.87
N VAL A 152 -4.22 2.17 1.88
CA VAL A 152 -3.19 3.21 1.88
C VAL A 152 -1.83 2.60 1.50
N ALA A 153 -1.00 3.40 0.84
CA ALA A 153 0.32 3.01 0.39
C ALA A 153 1.32 4.12 0.73
N TYR A 154 2.35 3.79 1.51
CA TYR A 154 3.34 4.73 1.98
C TYR A 154 4.75 4.30 1.62
N ARG A 155 5.57 5.26 1.19
CA ARG A 155 7.03 5.12 1.14
C ARG A 155 7.64 5.80 2.37
N ILE A 156 8.54 5.09 3.04
CA ILE A 156 9.21 5.52 4.26
C ILE A 156 10.71 5.65 3.97
N THR A 157 11.27 6.81 4.34
CA THR A 157 12.70 7.13 4.19
C THR A 157 13.24 7.72 5.48
N ALA A 158 14.56 7.69 5.66
CA ALA A 158 15.21 8.41 6.76
C ALA A 158 14.87 9.91 6.69
N ALA A 159 14.72 10.53 7.87
CA ALA A 159 14.43 11.95 8.02
C ALA A 159 15.65 12.85 7.78
#